data_AF-A0A946FID9-F1
#
_entry.id   AF-A0A946FID9-F1
#
_cell.length_a   1.000
_cell.length_b   1.000
_cell.length_c   1.000
_cell.angle_alpha   90.00
_cell.angle_beta   90.00
_cell.angle_gamma   90.00
#
_symmetry.space_group_name_H-M   'P 1'
#
loop_
_entity.id
_entity.type
_entity.pdbx_description
1 polymer ?
#
loop_
_entity_poly.entity_id
_entity_poly.type
_entity_poly.pdbx_seq_one_letter_code
_entity_poly.pdbx_strand_id
1 'polypeptide(L)'
;PQNIYDNIFVPTLTTHLILVCLGLIFSIYMIFQGFRACEKIDGNYILQSKELQANPKIFKSTMITLVLLWAGNQLVLTFIRHKSFAASLAWAIIFGVIALTIYLEKYIEKSLPDGAQRHRILGRVTMVIFALILVTSTLVYLMLYVIYPKI
;
A
#
# COMPACT_ATOMS: atom_id res chain seq x y z
N PRO A 1 -5.61 -10.45 33.53
CA PRO A 1 -6.51 -9.29 33.80
C PRO A 1 -6.95 -8.60 32.50
N GLN A 2 -8.25 -8.33 32.36
CA GLN A 2 -8.86 -7.75 31.15
C GLN A 2 -8.22 -6.43 30.71
N ASN A 3 -7.75 -5.60 31.67
CA ASN A 3 -7.07 -4.34 31.40
C ASN A 3 -5.81 -4.50 30.53
N ILE A 4 -5.01 -5.55 30.76
CA ILE A 4 -3.80 -5.82 29.95
C ILE A 4 -4.18 -6.23 28.52
N TYR A 5 -5.31 -6.92 28.37
CA TYR A 5 -5.82 -7.36 27.08
C TYR A 5 -6.29 -6.16 26.26
N ASP A 6 -7.14 -5.32 26.84
CA ASP A 6 -7.72 -4.18 26.12
C ASP A 6 -6.70 -3.09 25.84
N ASN A 7 -5.76 -2.83 26.75
CA ASN A 7 -4.82 -1.71 26.63
C ASN A 7 -3.46 -2.06 26.00
N ILE A 8 -3.07 -3.33 25.98
CA ILE A 8 -1.75 -3.74 25.46
C ILE A 8 -1.91 -4.73 24.31
N PHE A 9 -2.66 -5.81 24.49
CA PHE A 9 -2.79 -6.83 23.46
C PHE A 9 -3.54 -6.31 22.22
N VAL A 10 -4.73 -5.71 22.41
CA VAL A 10 -5.53 -5.19 21.29
C VAL A 10 -4.76 -4.13 20.47
N PRO A 11 -4.16 -3.08 21.07
CA PRO A 11 -3.37 -2.11 20.31
C PRO A 11 -2.14 -2.71 19.62
N THR A 12 -1.46 -3.69 20.26
CA THR A 12 -0.31 -4.37 19.65
C THR A 12 -0.75 -5.21 18.45
N LEU A 13 -1.86 -5.95 18.57
CA LEU A 13 -2.43 -6.73 17.48
C LEU A 13 -2.92 -5.84 16.33
N THR A 14 -3.63 -4.75 16.63
CA THR A 14 -4.07 -3.78 15.63
C THR A 14 -2.86 -3.18 14.89
N THR A 15 -1.83 -2.77 15.63
CA THR A 15 -0.59 -2.23 15.04
C THR A 15 0.10 -3.28 14.17
N HIS A 16 0.20 -4.53 14.63
CA HIS A 16 0.75 -5.64 13.87
C HIS A 16 0.01 -5.82 12.54
N LEU A 17 -1.32 -5.88 12.56
CA LEU A 17 -2.14 -6.03 11.36
C LEU A 17 -1.97 -4.87 10.39
N ILE A 18 -1.91 -3.63 10.88
CA ILE A 18 -1.64 -2.45 10.04
C ILE A 18 -0.26 -2.58 9.38
N LEU A 19 0.77 -2.94 10.14
CA LEU A 19 2.12 -3.12 9.62
C LEU A 19 2.18 -4.25 8.57
N VAL A 20 1.51 -5.37 8.81
CA VAL A 20 1.42 -6.49 7.86
C VAL A 20 0.74 -6.04 6.56
N CYS A 21 -0.39 -5.35 6.64
CA CYS A 21 -1.07 -4.81 5.46
C CYS A 21 -0.16 -3.87 4.67
N LEU A 22 0.52 -2.93 5.34
CA LEU A 22 1.48 -2.04 4.69
C LEU A 22 2.65 -2.82 4.07
N GLY A 23 3.21 -3.79 4.79
CA GLY A 23 4.32 -4.63 4.33
C GLY A 23 3.97 -5.43 3.06
N LEU A 24 2.76 -5.98 2.97
CA LEU A 24 2.26 -6.68 1.80
C LEU A 24 2.09 -5.75 0.58
N ILE A 25 1.58 -4.54 0.79
CA ILE A 25 1.45 -3.54 -0.29
C ILE A 25 2.84 -3.15 -0.80
N PHE A 26 3.77 -2.83 0.11
CA PHE A 26 5.12 -2.43 -0.26
C PHE A 26 5.92 -3.57 -0.90
N SER A 27 5.72 -4.83 -0.50
CA SER A 27 6.43 -5.97 -1.10
C SER A 27 6.06 -6.17 -2.57
N ILE A 28 4.76 -6.13 -2.90
CA ILE A 28 4.28 -6.21 -4.29
C ILE A 28 4.83 -5.04 -5.10
N TYR A 29 4.75 -3.83 -4.56
CA TYR A 29 5.29 -2.64 -5.22
C TYR A 29 6.81 -2.75 -5.49
N MET A 30 7.58 -3.26 -4.52
CA MET A 30 9.02 -3.47 -4.64
C MET A 30 9.40 -4.49 -5.71
N ILE A 31 8.59 -5.55 -5.89
CA ILE A 31 8.80 -6.53 -6.97
C ILE A 31 8.69 -5.83 -8.33
N PHE A 32 7.59 -5.12 -8.58
CA PHE A 32 7.41 -4.39 -9.84
C PHE A 32 8.46 -3.30 -10.06
N GLN A 33 8.84 -2.59 -8.99
CA GLN A 33 9.86 -1.56 -9.06
C GLN A 33 11.25 -2.15 -9.33
N GLY A 34 11.60 -3.30 -8.75
CA GLY A 34 12.86 -3.99 -9.00
C GLY A 34 12.99 -4.38 -10.48
N PHE A 35 11.93 -4.94 -11.08
CA PHE A 35 11.93 -5.22 -12.51
C PHE A 35 12.02 -3.97 -13.38
N ARG A 36 11.33 -2.87 -13.01
CA ARG A 36 11.40 -1.59 -13.73
C ARG A 36 12.76 -0.90 -13.61
N ALA A 37 13.49 -1.11 -12.52
CA ALA A 37 14.78 -0.47 -12.25
C ALA A 37 15.99 -1.30 -12.74
N CYS A 38 15.81 -2.58 -13.04
CA CYS A 38 16.86 -3.43 -13.58
C CYS A 38 16.96 -3.29 -15.11
N GLU A 39 18.15 -2.99 -15.62
CA GLU A 39 18.47 -3.16 -17.04
C GLU A 39 19.48 -4.30 -17.20
N LYS A 40 19.33 -5.08 -18.28
CA LYS A 40 20.27 -6.14 -18.63
C LYS A 40 21.36 -5.53 -19.53
N ILE A 41 22.53 -5.28 -18.95
CA ILE A 41 23.71 -4.83 -19.71
C ILE A 41 24.70 -5.99 -19.74
N ASP A 42 25.04 -6.43 -20.94
CA ASP A 42 26.09 -7.44 -21.18
C ASP A 42 25.89 -8.75 -20.38
N GLY A 43 24.64 -9.22 -20.32
CA GLY A 43 24.28 -10.45 -19.59
C GLY A 43 24.05 -10.28 -18.09
N ASN A 44 24.44 -9.14 -17.49
CA ASN A 44 24.28 -8.86 -16.07
C ASN A 44 23.07 -7.92 -15.80
N TYR A 45 22.31 -8.20 -14.75
CA TYR A 45 21.24 -7.32 -14.29
C TYR A 45 21.80 -6.26 -13.36
N ILE A 46 21.78 -5.00 -13.80
CA ILE A 46 22.22 -3.86 -12.99
C ILE A 46 21.06 -2.90 -12.73
N LEU A 47 21.03 -2.34 -11.52
CA LEU A 47 20.09 -1.28 -11.17
C LEU A 47 20.52 0.01 -11.88
N GLN A 48 19.67 0.50 -12.78
CA GLN A 48 19.94 1.75 -13.48
C GLN A 48 19.58 2.96 -12.63
N SER A 49 20.48 3.95 -12.66
CA SER A 49 20.25 5.29 -12.11
C SER A 49 19.48 6.20 -13.07
N LYS A 50 18.60 5.64 -13.90
CA LYS A 50 17.80 6.40 -14.86
C LYS A 50 16.59 6.99 -14.16
N GLU A 51 16.21 8.20 -14.51
CA GLU A 51 14.99 8.81 -14.00
C GLU A 51 13.77 7.99 -14.43
N LEU A 52 13.17 7.29 -13.47
CA LEU A 52 11.95 6.51 -13.68
C LEU A 52 10.75 7.43 -13.45
N GLN A 53 10.57 8.39 -14.35
CA GLN A 53 9.41 9.27 -14.36
C GLN A 53 8.28 8.62 -15.17
N ALA A 54 7.10 8.39 -14.57
CA ALA A 54 5.92 8.04 -15.36
C ALA A 54 5.53 9.23 -16.25
N ASN A 55 5.31 8.95 -17.54
CA ASN A 55 4.92 9.95 -18.52
C ASN A 55 3.69 10.73 -18.01
N PRO A 56 3.79 12.05 -17.80
CA PRO A 56 2.72 12.85 -17.22
C PRO A 56 1.43 12.80 -18.05
N LYS A 57 1.51 12.55 -19.36
CA LYS A 57 0.35 12.36 -20.23
C LYS A 57 -0.41 11.07 -19.89
N ILE A 58 0.30 9.97 -19.61
CA ILE A 58 -0.30 8.70 -19.24
C ILE A 58 -0.97 8.82 -17.87
N PHE A 59 -0.29 9.42 -16.89
CA PHE A 59 -0.86 9.67 -15.56
C PHE A 59 -2.15 10.50 -15.62
N LYS A 60 -2.12 11.62 -16.37
CA LYS A 60 -3.30 12.48 -16.54
C LYS A 60 -4.44 11.72 -17.24
N SER A 61 -4.12 10.91 -18.26
CA SER A 61 -5.09 10.06 -18.96
C SER A 61 -5.72 9.05 -18.00
N THR A 62 -4.93 8.30 -17.24
CA THR A 62 -5.41 7.31 -16.26
C THR A 62 -6.32 7.96 -15.21
N MET A 63 -5.95 9.13 -14.69
CA MET A 63 -6.77 9.84 -13.70
C MET A 63 -8.10 10.32 -14.30
N ILE A 64 -8.09 10.81 -15.54
CA ILE A 64 -9.31 11.20 -16.26
C ILE A 64 -10.21 9.98 -16.51
N THR A 65 -9.64 8.86 -16.96
CA THR A 65 -10.39 7.61 -17.16
C THR A 65 -11.02 7.12 -15.87
N LEU A 66 -10.32 7.19 -14.75
CA LEU A 66 -10.85 6.82 -13.43
C LEU A 66 -12.04 7.70 -13.03
N VAL A 67 -11.92 9.01 -13.20
CA VAL A 67 -13.01 9.95 -12.91
C VAL A 67 -14.21 9.70 -13.83
N LEU A 68 -13.98 9.43 -15.12
CA LEU A 68 -15.05 9.10 -16.07
C LEU A 68 -15.75 7.79 -15.72
N LEU A 69 -15.01 6.74 -15.35
CA LEU A 69 -15.58 5.47 -14.90
C LEU A 69 -16.38 5.63 -13.61
N TRP A 70 -15.87 6.42 -12.67
CA TRP A 70 -16.60 6.74 -11.45
C TRP A 70 -17.89 7.52 -11.74
N ALA A 71 -17.80 8.59 -12.54
CA ALA A 71 -18.94 9.41 -12.91
C ALA A 71 -20.01 8.59 -13.66
N GLY A 72 -19.59 7.75 -14.61
CA GLY A 72 -20.48 6.83 -15.32
C GLY A 72 -21.17 5.85 -14.37
N ASN A 73 -20.42 5.23 -13.45
CA ASN A 73 -20.98 4.35 -12.42
C ASN A 73 -21.99 5.09 -11.52
N GLN A 74 -21.71 6.35 -11.18
CA GLN A 74 -22.60 7.16 -10.34
C GLN A 74 -23.89 7.55 -11.05
N LEU A 75 -23.82 7.86 -12.35
CA LEU A 75 -24.99 8.07 -13.18
C LEU A 75 -25.86 6.81 -13.24
N VAL A 76 -25.26 5.62 -13.45
CA VAL A 76 -26.00 4.35 -13.46
C VAL A 76 -26.67 4.06 -12.11
N LEU A 77 -25.94 4.26 -11.00
CA LEU A 77 -26.48 4.04 -9.66
C LEU A 77 -27.63 4.97 -9.30
N THR A 78 -27.58 6.22 -9.78
CA THR A 78 -28.56 7.27 -9.47
C THR A 78 -29.79 7.19 -10.39
N PHE A 79 -29.59 7.05 -11.71
CA PHE A 79 -30.66 7.13 -12.70
C PHE A 79 -31.28 5.78 -13.07
N ILE A 80 -30.53 4.68 -13.02
CA ILE A 80 -31.04 3.35 -13.44
C ILE A 80 -31.40 2.52 -12.21
N ARG A 81 -30.55 2.52 -11.20
CA ARG A 81 -30.66 1.57 -10.07
C ARG A 81 -31.35 2.13 -8.84
N HIS A 82 -31.62 3.44 -8.78
CA HIS A 82 -32.18 4.18 -7.63
C HIS A 82 -31.65 3.67 -6.27
N LYS A 83 -30.34 3.41 -6.20
CA LYS A 83 -29.75 2.79 -5.00
C LYS A 83 -29.59 3.82 -3.88
N SER A 84 -29.70 3.34 -2.64
CA SER A 84 -29.42 4.09 -1.42
C SER A 84 -28.07 4.82 -1.46
N PHE A 85 -28.02 6.00 -0.83
CA PHE A 85 -26.83 6.82 -0.62
C PHE A 85 -25.62 6.03 -0.11
N ALA A 86 -25.85 4.98 0.70
CA ALA A 86 -24.79 4.10 1.20
C ALA A 86 -24.03 3.37 0.07
N ALA A 87 -24.71 2.95 -0.99
CA ALA A 87 -24.07 2.29 -2.14
C ALA A 87 -23.24 3.28 -2.97
N SER A 88 -23.73 4.51 -3.12
CA SER A 88 -23.01 5.61 -3.75
C SER A 88 -21.72 5.94 -2.99
N LEU A 89 -21.79 5.99 -1.65
CA LEU A 89 -20.66 6.24 -0.77
C LEU A 89 -19.62 5.12 -0.83
N ALA A 90 -20.05 3.84 -0.83
CA ALA A 90 -19.13 2.71 -0.95
C ALA A 90 -18.30 2.77 -2.25
N TRP A 91 -18.96 3.07 -3.39
CA TRP A 91 -18.25 3.25 -4.66
C TRP A 91 -17.32 4.46 -4.66
N ALA A 92 -17.72 5.57 -4.04
CA ALA A 92 -16.85 6.74 -3.88
C ALA A 92 -15.58 6.40 -3.06
N ILE A 93 -15.70 5.59 -2.01
CA ILE A 93 -14.55 5.13 -1.22
C ILE A 93 -13.64 4.23 -2.07
N ILE A 94 -14.20 3.29 -2.83
CA ILE A 94 -13.41 2.39 -3.70
C ILE A 94 -12.59 3.19 -4.72
N PHE A 95 -13.26 4.07 -5.48
CA PHE A 95 -12.58 4.91 -6.47
C PHE A 95 -11.61 5.90 -5.82
N GLY A 96 -11.94 6.43 -4.64
CA GLY A 96 -11.07 7.29 -3.85
C GLY A 96 -9.77 6.60 -3.43
N VAL A 97 -9.85 5.34 -2.97
CA VAL A 97 -8.68 4.54 -2.60
C VAL A 97 -7.80 4.27 -3.83
N ILE A 98 -8.39 3.96 -4.98
CA ILE A 98 -7.64 3.74 -6.23
C ILE A 98 -6.93 5.04 -6.66
N ALA A 99 -7.64 6.17 -6.64
CA ALA A 99 -7.07 7.47 -7.00
C ALA A 99 -5.95 7.89 -6.05
N LEU A 100 -6.13 7.67 -4.73
CA LEU A 100 -5.11 7.90 -3.72
C LEU A 100 -3.86 7.06 -3.96
N THR A 101 -4.03 5.79 -4.32
CA THR A 101 -2.90 4.87 -4.63
C THR A 101 -2.07 5.37 -5.81
N ILE A 102 -2.74 5.79 -6.89
CA ILE A 102 -2.07 6.35 -8.08
C ILE A 102 -1.39 7.68 -7.74
N TYR A 103 -2.03 8.52 -6.92
CA TYR A 103 -1.44 9.76 -6.45
C TYR A 103 -0.17 9.52 -5.60
N LEU A 104 -0.22 8.54 -4.69
CA LEU A 104 0.94 8.13 -3.90
C LEU A 104 2.09 7.64 -4.77
N GLU A 105 1.83 6.88 -5.83
CA GLU A 105 2.87 6.49 -6.79
C GLU A 105 3.53 7.73 -7.41
N LYS A 106 2.74 8.72 -7.84
CA LYS A 106 3.27 9.98 -8.39
C LYS A 106 4.06 10.79 -7.36
N TYR A 107 3.62 10.78 -6.11
CA TYR A 107 4.32 11.43 -5.00
C TYR A 107 5.67 10.78 -4.72
N ILE A 108 5.72 9.44 -4.70
CA ILE A 108 6.97 8.67 -4.54
C ILE A 108 7.91 8.95 -5.72
N GLU A 109 7.41 8.98 -6.96
CA GLU A 109 8.21 9.33 -8.14
C GLU A 109 8.78 10.75 -8.05
N LYS A 110 7.98 11.72 -7.60
CA LYS A 110 8.44 13.11 -7.44
C LYS A 110 9.49 13.26 -6.34
N SER A 111 9.33 12.52 -5.25
CA SER A 111 10.23 12.59 -4.10
C SER A 111 11.55 11.86 -4.35
N LEU A 112 11.52 10.78 -5.14
CA LEU A 112 12.67 9.93 -5.45
C LEU A 112 12.71 9.63 -6.96
N PRO A 113 13.25 10.56 -7.78
CA PRO A 113 13.25 10.42 -9.25
C PRO A 113 14.21 9.35 -9.76
N ASP A 114 15.34 9.12 -9.05
CA ASP A 114 16.31 8.08 -9.37
C ASP A 114 15.77 6.69 -9.00
N GLY A 115 15.61 5.80 -9.99
CA GLY A 115 15.14 4.43 -9.81
C GLY A 115 16.00 3.58 -8.86
N ALA A 116 17.32 3.75 -8.90
CA ALA A 116 18.24 3.00 -8.04
C ALA A 116 18.18 3.47 -6.58
N GLN A 117 18.18 4.79 -6.37
CA GLN A 117 18.01 5.39 -5.04
C GLN A 117 16.63 5.05 -4.45
N ARG A 118 15.57 5.13 -5.26
CA ARG A 118 14.21 4.78 -4.86
C ARG A 118 14.11 3.33 -4.40
N HIS A 119 14.64 2.39 -5.17
CA HIS A 119 14.63 0.98 -4.78
C HIS A 119 15.40 0.72 -3.47
N ARG A 120 16.55 1.38 -3.27
CA ARG A 120 17.34 1.22 -2.03
C ARG A 120 16.65 1.82 -0.81
N ILE A 121 16.11 3.03 -0.91
CA ILE A 121 15.42 3.69 0.21
C ILE A 121 14.15 2.93 0.56
N LEU A 122 13.34 2.62 -0.45
CA LEU A 122 12.08 1.93 -0.22
C LEU A 122 12.34 0.52 0.33
N GLY A 123 13.34 -0.19 -0.21
CA GLY A 123 13.79 -1.48 0.35
C GLY A 123 14.24 -1.40 1.81
N ARG A 124 14.98 -0.34 2.20
CA ARG A 124 15.32 -0.11 3.61
C ARG A 124 14.08 0.09 4.48
N VAL A 125 13.10 0.86 3.99
CA VAL A 125 11.82 1.06 4.71
C VAL A 125 11.08 -0.28 4.84
N THR A 126 11.00 -1.09 3.79
CA THR A 126 10.37 -2.40 3.86
C THR A 126 11.07 -3.32 4.86
N MET A 127 12.40 -3.28 4.94
CA MET A 127 13.17 -4.03 5.94
C MET A 127 12.86 -3.57 7.38
N VAL A 128 12.68 -2.27 7.61
CA VAL A 128 12.27 -1.75 8.93
C VAL A 128 10.86 -2.21 9.27
N ILE A 129 9.91 -2.12 8.33
CA ILE A 129 8.54 -2.60 8.52
C ILE A 129 8.56 -4.10 8.83
N PHE A 130 9.35 -4.89 8.10
CA PHE A 130 9.51 -6.33 8.35
C PHE A 130 10.06 -6.61 9.76
N ALA A 131 11.08 -5.87 10.20
CA ALA A 131 11.60 -6.02 11.57
C ALA A 131 10.53 -5.69 12.63
N LEU A 132 9.74 -4.64 12.43
CA LEU A 132 8.62 -4.29 13.32
C LEU A 132 7.52 -5.37 13.31
N ILE A 133 7.21 -5.95 12.15
CA ILE A 133 6.28 -7.08 12.02
C ILE A 133 6.79 -8.28 12.83
N LEU A 134 8.10 -8.56 12.76
CA LEU A 134 8.70 -9.68 13.50
C LEU A 134 8.58 -9.47 15.01
N VAL A 135 8.97 -8.28 15.50
CA VAL A 135 8.84 -7.93 16.92
C VAL A 135 7.39 -8.00 17.40
N THR A 136 6.48 -7.38 16.66
CA THR A 136 5.05 -7.37 17.03
C THR A 136 4.42 -8.76 16.95
N SER A 137 4.82 -9.59 15.98
CA SER A 137 4.40 -11.00 15.88
C SER A 137 4.84 -11.79 17.11
N THR A 138 6.11 -11.66 17.51
CA THR A 138 6.64 -12.32 18.72
C THR A 138 5.88 -11.86 19.97
N LEU A 139 5.60 -10.57 20.10
CA LEU A 139 4.82 -10.03 21.22
C LEU A 139 3.38 -10.59 21.25
N VAL A 140 2.69 -10.61 20.11
CA VAL A 140 1.34 -11.18 19.98
C VAL A 140 1.33 -12.67 20.35
N TYR A 141 2.30 -13.45 19.86
CA TYR A 141 2.45 -14.87 20.19
C TYR A 141 2.76 -15.10 21.67
N LEU A 142 3.70 -14.34 22.24
CA LEU A 142 4.03 -14.42 23.67
C LEU A 142 2.81 -14.14 24.53
N MET A 143 2.05 -13.10 24.17
CA MET A 143 0.82 -12.76 24.86
C MET A 143 -0.20 -13.89 24.77
N LEU A 144 -0.53 -14.37 23.56
CA LEU A 144 -1.55 -15.41 23.33
C LEU A 144 -1.21 -16.76 23.95
N TYR A 145 0.07 -17.18 23.92
CA TYR A 145 0.46 -18.55 24.25
C TYR A 145 1.22 -18.71 25.57
N VAL A 146 1.72 -17.64 26.17
CA VAL A 146 2.44 -17.71 27.45
C VAL A 146 1.73 -16.96 28.55
N ILE A 147 1.24 -15.74 28.26
CA ILE A 147 0.65 -14.86 29.27
C ILE A 147 -0.84 -15.14 29.46
N TYR A 148 -1.61 -15.23 28.38
CA TYR A 148 -3.06 -15.45 28.44
C TYR A 148 -3.56 -16.89 28.66
N PRO A 149 -2.88 -17.98 28.24
CA PRO A 149 -3.41 -19.33 28.45
C PRO A 149 -3.18 -19.85 29.88
N LYS A 150 -2.46 -19.08 30.71
CA LYS A 150 -2.26 -19.36 32.14
C LYS A 150 -3.18 -18.54 33.06
N ILE A 151 -4.14 -17.81 32.49
CA ILE A 151 -5.21 -17.13 33.21
C ILE A 151 -6.48 -17.96 33.11
#